data_AF-A0A0S6VXD0-F1
#
_entry.id   AF-A0A0S6VXD0-F1
#
_cell.length_a   1.000
_cell.length_b   1.000
_cell.length_c   1.000
_cell.angle_alpha   90.00
_cell.angle_beta   90.00
_cell.angle_gamma   90.00
#
_symmetry.space_group_name_H-M   'P 1'
#
loop_
_entity.id
_entity.type
_entity.pdbx_description
1 polymer ?
#
loop_
_entity_poly.entity_id
_entity_poly.type
_entity_poly.pdbx_seq_one_letter_code
_entity_poly.pdbx_strand_id
1 'polypeptide(L)'
;MNNLSSSQVQTPVLQTIRSKFHQMTQTQQQIARYILDQPARVLRMSISELMQATNVKSESAVVRFYKILGFGGYNDFRVDLATEIAGKSFYATYDEITATDDVETINTKMLQGIMRILHENMATIHRDALRQVVDILEHARRIVFLGYGTAGIVAFDGFFKFSELGFDCHYSPDPHVNAVILTEPKEGDVVFCISYSGENRDILIQANRAKPIAKIVALTGSAESPLGEIADICVVTVSEEKNYRTDVMITRLVQLAMIDTLYIAVGLRKGSSVMERLTKTRHALSYLKYA
;
A
#
# COMPACT_ATOMS: atom_id res chain seq x y z
N MET A 1 -16.55 7.17 32.02
CA MET A 1 -16.84 7.05 30.57
C MET A 1 -15.53 7.28 29.84
N ASN A 2 -15.11 6.26 29.09
CA ASN A 2 -13.74 6.03 28.63
C ASN A 2 -13.22 7.10 27.68
N ASN A 3 -12.04 7.64 28.00
CA ASN A 3 -11.16 8.34 27.07
C ASN A 3 -10.52 7.31 26.14
N LEU A 4 -10.97 7.26 24.89
CA LEU A 4 -10.25 6.63 23.78
C LEU A 4 -9.15 7.60 23.33
N SER A 5 -8.02 7.57 24.03
CA SER A 5 -6.79 8.21 23.58
C SER A 5 -6.23 7.44 22.38
N SER A 6 -6.44 8.01 21.19
CA SER A 6 -5.50 8.03 20.06
C SER A 6 -4.45 6.92 20.03
N SER A 7 -4.73 5.84 19.31
CA SER A 7 -3.74 4.88 18.83
C SER A 7 -2.84 5.55 17.79
N GLN A 8 -1.85 6.31 18.26
CA GLN A 8 -0.69 6.66 17.45
C GLN A 8 -0.08 5.34 16.98
N VAL A 9 0.04 5.17 15.66
CA VAL A 9 0.77 4.05 15.08
C VAL A 9 2.23 4.21 15.51
N GLN A 10 2.60 3.53 16.59
CA GLN A 10 3.95 3.55 17.12
C GLN A 10 4.86 2.90 16.07
N THR A 11 5.81 3.67 15.54
CA THR A 11 6.76 3.17 14.54
C THR A 11 7.48 1.94 15.10
N PRO A 12 7.59 0.82 14.35
CA PRO A 12 8.24 -0.40 14.83
C PRO A 12 9.63 -0.13 15.42
N VAL A 13 9.97 -0.83 16.50
CA VAL A 13 11.22 -0.68 17.26
C VAL A 13 12.44 -0.83 16.34
N LEU A 14 12.49 -1.88 15.52
CA LEU A 14 13.63 -2.12 14.63
C LEU A 14 13.71 -1.09 13.49
N GLN A 15 12.58 -0.58 13.02
CA GLN A 15 12.54 0.49 12.02
C GLN A 15 13.05 1.81 12.60
N THR A 16 12.65 2.13 13.84
CA THR A 16 13.15 3.29 14.59
C THR A 16 14.65 3.21 14.85
N ILE A 17 15.17 2.00 15.13
CA ILE A 17 16.61 1.78 15.26
C ILE A 17 17.32 2.06 13.93
N ARG A 18 16.79 1.58 12.79
CA ARG A 18 17.39 1.82 11.46
C ARG A 18 17.38 3.29 11.08
N SER A 19 16.26 3.99 11.27
CA SER A 19 16.13 5.41 10.89
C SER A 19 17.04 6.33 11.70
N LYS A 20 17.23 6.04 12.99
CA LYS A 20 18.11 6.83 13.87
C LYS A 20 19.56 6.34 13.88
N PHE A 21 19.89 5.24 13.18
CA PHE A 21 21.19 4.57 13.27
C PHE A 21 22.39 5.51 13.04
N HIS A 22 22.30 6.36 12.00
CA HIS A 22 23.37 7.30 11.65
C HIS A 22 23.48 8.50 12.61
N GLN A 23 22.46 8.73 13.45
CA GLN A 23 22.44 9.80 14.46
C GLN A 23 22.90 9.30 15.85
N MET A 24 23.11 8.00 16.00
CA MET A 24 23.55 7.36 17.24
C MET A 24 25.07 7.50 17.45
N THR A 25 25.49 7.61 18.70
CA THR A 25 26.92 7.50 19.08
C THR A 25 27.47 6.12 18.76
N GLN A 26 28.80 5.96 18.70
CA GLN A 26 29.44 4.67 18.39
C GLN A 26 28.99 3.53 19.31
N THR A 27 28.84 3.80 20.61
CA THR A 27 28.34 2.84 21.61
C THR A 27 26.87 2.48 21.38
N GLN A 28 26.03 3.46 21.00
CA GLN A 28 24.62 3.21 20.68
C GLN A 28 24.48 2.42 19.36
N GLN A 29 25.31 2.71 18.35
CA GLN A 29 25.35 1.94 17.11
C GLN A 29 25.76 0.49 17.34
N GLN A 30 26.65 0.23 18.30
CA GLN A 30 27.04 -1.13 18.68
C GLN A 30 25.86 -1.92 19.27
N ILE A 31 25.11 -1.29 20.17
CA ILE A 31 23.87 -1.86 20.74
C ILE A 31 22.81 -2.06 19.63
N ALA A 32 22.62 -1.05 18.77
CA ALA A 32 21.70 -1.10 17.63
C ALA A 32 22.02 -2.26 16.68
N ARG A 33 23.30 -2.42 16.28
CA ARG A 33 23.72 -3.52 15.40
C ARG A 33 23.39 -4.88 16.00
N TYR A 34 23.68 -5.06 17.29
CA TYR A 34 23.40 -6.32 17.97
C TYR A 34 21.89 -6.63 18.02
N ILE A 35 21.06 -5.63 18.32
CA ILE A 35 19.61 -5.79 18.33
C ILE A 35 19.05 -6.06 16.94
N LEU A 36 19.58 -5.39 15.90
CA LEU A 36 19.17 -5.62 14.51
C LEU A 36 19.56 -7.00 14.00
N ASP A 37 20.68 -7.55 14.47
CA ASP A 37 21.20 -8.87 14.12
C ASP A 37 20.49 -10.00 14.90
N GLN A 38 20.28 -9.83 16.21
CA GLN A 38 19.74 -10.87 17.10
C GLN A 38 18.55 -10.37 17.95
N PRO A 39 17.46 -9.86 17.34
CA PRO A 39 16.36 -9.23 18.07
C PRO A 39 15.66 -10.18 19.05
N ALA A 40 15.47 -11.45 18.67
CA ALA A 40 14.84 -12.47 19.52
C ALA A 40 15.66 -12.83 20.77
N ARG A 41 16.99 -12.72 20.69
CA ARG A 41 17.88 -13.02 21.82
C ARG A 41 17.82 -11.94 22.88
N VAL A 42 17.69 -10.67 22.46
CA VAL A 42 17.56 -9.51 23.35
C VAL A 42 16.28 -9.60 24.20
N LEU A 43 15.23 -10.25 23.70
CA LEU A 43 14.00 -10.49 24.46
C LEU A 43 14.20 -11.31 25.73
N ARG A 44 15.34 -11.98 25.91
CA ARG A 44 15.65 -12.78 27.11
C ARG A 44 16.82 -12.23 27.91
N MET A 45 17.41 -11.11 27.48
CA MET A 45 18.58 -10.52 28.13
C MET A 45 18.18 -9.46 29.16
N SER A 46 18.81 -9.52 30.32
CA SER A 46 18.98 -8.40 31.23
C SER A 46 19.88 -7.31 30.63
N ILE A 47 19.90 -6.13 31.25
CA ILE A 47 20.78 -5.03 30.81
C ILE A 47 22.25 -5.46 30.88
N SER A 48 22.65 -6.18 31.93
CA SER A 48 24.01 -6.68 32.11
C SER A 48 24.41 -7.67 31.01
N GLU A 49 23.51 -8.58 30.61
CA GLU A 49 23.78 -9.53 29.53
C GLU A 49 23.87 -8.84 28.17
N LEU A 50 23.03 -7.83 27.91
CA LEU A 50 23.11 -7.02 26.70
C LEU A 50 24.43 -6.23 26.65
N MET A 51 24.87 -5.67 27.77
CA MET A 51 26.18 -5.00 27.88
C MET A 51 27.33 -5.94 27.58
N GLN A 52 27.30 -7.17 28.11
CA GLN A 52 28.31 -8.18 27.85
C GLN A 52 28.34 -8.59 26.37
N ALA A 53 27.17 -8.86 25.79
CA ALA A 53 27.05 -9.27 24.39
C ALA A 53 27.46 -8.16 23.39
N THR A 54 27.31 -6.90 23.80
CA THR A 54 27.68 -5.73 22.99
C THR A 54 29.03 -5.14 23.36
N ASN A 55 29.77 -5.69 24.32
CA ASN A 55 31.02 -5.12 24.86
C ASN A 55 30.89 -3.65 25.32
N VAL A 56 29.73 -3.28 25.84
CA VAL A 56 29.43 -1.93 26.36
C VAL A 56 29.72 -1.89 27.85
N LYS A 57 30.52 -0.90 28.28
CA LYS A 57 31.05 -0.83 29.65
C LYS A 57 30.15 -0.10 30.67
N SER A 58 29.04 0.51 30.24
CA SER A 58 28.19 1.32 31.12
C SER A 58 26.71 1.05 30.91
N GLU A 59 26.02 0.77 32.02
CA GLU A 59 24.56 0.65 32.06
C GLU A 59 23.87 1.93 31.58
N SER A 60 24.46 3.09 31.88
CA SER A 60 23.96 4.39 31.42
C SER A 60 23.89 4.50 29.89
N ALA A 61 24.73 3.77 29.16
CA ALA A 61 24.70 3.76 27.70
C ALA A 61 23.48 2.97 27.16
N VAL A 62 23.11 1.87 27.81
CA VAL A 62 21.89 1.11 27.49
C VAL A 62 20.65 1.95 27.84
N VAL A 63 20.68 2.66 28.97
CA VAL A 63 19.61 3.61 29.34
C VAL A 63 19.43 4.69 28.28
N ARG A 64 20.53 5.37 27.89
CA ARG A 64 20.47 6.39 26.83
C ARG A 64 20.01 5.81 25.49
N PHE A 65 20.32 4.55 25.19
CA PHE A 65 19.90 3.88 23.97
C PHE A 65 18.38 3.71 23.87
N TYR A 66 17.71 3.09 24.85
CA TYR A 66 16.26 2.95 24.75
C TYR A 66 15.52 4.29 24.93
N LYS A 67 16.11 5.25 25.65
CA LYS A 67 15.56 6.62 25.78
C LYS A 67 15.53 7.39 24.46
N ILE A 68 16.59 7.33 23.64
CA ILE A 68 16.59 8.00 22.32
C ILE A 68 15.58 7.38 21.35
N LEU A 69 15.20 6.12 21.57
CA LEU A 69 14.13 5.44 20.84
C LEU A 69 12.72 5.78 21.37
N GLY A 70 12.61 6.50 22.49
CA GLY A 70 11.34 6.96 23.06
C GLY A 70 10.79 6.12 24.22
N PHE A 71 11.55 5.14 24.74
CA PHE A 71 11.05 4.23 25.77
C PHE A 71 11.26 4.74 27.21
N GLY A 72 10.25 4.49 28.06
CA GLY A 72 10.24 4.81 29.49
C GLY A 72 11.24 3.96 30.27
N GLY A 73 11.28 2.66 29.98
CA GLY A 73 12.21 1.70 30.56
C GLY A 73 12.62 0.58 29.62
N TYR A 74 13.55 -0.25 30.09
CA TYR A 74 14.08 -1.39 29.33
C TYR A 74 13.02 -2.49 29.09
N ASN A 75 12.09 -2.67 30.04
CA ASN A 75 10.97 -3.60 29.87
C ASN A 75 9.99 -3.13 28.79
N ASP A 76 9.65 -1.84 28.76
CA ASP A 76 8.77 -1.27 27.72
C ASP A 76 9.37 -1.50 26.33
N PHE A 77 10.67 -1.21 26.18
CA PHE A 77 11.42 -1.51 24.96
C PHE A 77 11.34 -3.01 24.56
N ARG A 78 11.52 -3.92 25.52
CA ARG A 78 11.47 -5.37 25.27
C ARG A 78 10.06 -5.86 24.93
N VAL A 79 9.02 -5.30 25.53
CA VAL A 79 7.62 -5.64 25.22
C VAL A 79 7.27 -5.22 23.80
N ASP A 80 7.61 -3.99 23.41
CA ASP A 80 7.31 -3.52 22.05
C ASP A 80 8.16 -4.25 21.00
N LEU A 81 9.42 -4.56 21.33
CA LEU A 81 10.26 -5.42 20.50
C LEU A 81 9.68 -6.85 20.40
N ALA A 82 9.11 -7.39 21.47
CA ALA A 82 8.48 -8.71 21.45
C ALA A 82 7.20 -8.71 20.61
N THR A 83 6.37 -7.68 20.72
CA THR A 83 5.19 -7.48 19.87
C THR A 83 5.60 -7.36 18.41
N GLU A 84 6.67 -6.62 18.11
CA GLU A 84 7.20 -6.53 16.74
C GLU A 84 7.74 -7.88 16.24
N ILE A 85 8.48 -8.63 17.07
CA ILE A 85 9.01 -9.95 16.69
C ILE A 85 7.90 -10.96 16.52
N ALA A 86 6.87 -10.93 17.36
CA ALA A 86 5.69 -11.80 17.25
C ALA A 86 4.87 -11.45 16.00
N GLY A 87 4.71 -10.16 15.68
CA GLY A 87 4.11 -9.69 14.43
C GLY A 87 4.95 -10.03 13.20
N LYS A 88 6.28 -9.96 13.32
CA LYS A 88 7.22 -10.45 12.30
C LYS A 88 7.14 -11.97 12.14
N SER A 89 6.96 -12.75 13.19
CA SER A 89 6.84 -14.22 13.10
C SER A 89 5.67 -14.68 12.22
N PHE A 90 4.67 -13.83 11.98
CA PHE A 90 3.59 -14.11 11.01
C PHE A 90 3.98 -13.85 9.55
N TYR A 91 5.04 -13.07 9.28
CA TYR A 91 5.43 -12.60 7.94
C TYR A 91 6.93 -12.73 7.60
N ALA A 92 7.77 -13.19 8.52
CA ALA A 92 9.23 -13.03 8.45
C ALA A 92 10.02 -14.26 7.99
N THR A 93 9.36 -15.36 7.62
CA THR A 93 10.07 -16.42 6.87
C THR A 93 9.74 -16.25 5.40
N TYR A 94 10.48 -15.34 4.75
CA TYR A 94 10.55 -15.31 3.30
C TYR A 94 11.42 -16.48 2.86
N ASP A 95 10.78 -17.57 2.50
CA ASP A 95 11.39 -18.54 1.60
C ASP A 95 10.80 -18.27 0.21
N GLU A 96 11.65 -17.92 -0.75
CA GLU A 96 11.25 -17.79 -2.16
C GLU A 96 10.50 -19.03 -2.61
N ILE A 97 9.51 -18.86 -3.48
CA ILE A 97 8.91 -20.01 -4.16
C ILE A 97 10.00 -20.61 -5.06
N THR A 98 10.43 -21.81 -4.73
CA THR A 98 11.48 -22.53 -5.46
C THR A 98 10.88 -23.61 -6.35
N ALA A 99 11.61 -24.02 -7.38
CA ALA A 99 11.20 -25.12 -8.25
C ALA A 99 11.09 -26.48 -7.51
N THR A 100 11.64 -26.56 -6.29
CA THR A 100 11.62 -27.75 -5.43
C THR A 100 10.49 -27.74 -4.40
N ASP A 101 9.70 -26.67 -4.32
CA ASP A 101 8.60 -26.60 -3.37
C ASP A 101 7.43 -27.50 -3.80
N ASP A 102 6.82 -28.18 -2.84
CA ASP A 102 5.55 -28.86 -3.05
C ASP A 102 4.37 -27.87 -3.07
N VAL A 103 3.18 -28.35 -3.47
CA VAL A 103 1.98 -27.52 -3.64
C VAL A 103 1.56 -26.84 -2.33
N GLU A 104 1.67 -27.52 -1.19
CA GLU A 104 1.29 -26.98 0.13
C GLU A 104 2.24 -25.85 0.56
N THR A 105 3.53 -26.03 0.29
CA THR A 105 4.58 -25.04 0.51
C THR A 105 4.37 -23.82 -0.39
N ILE A 106 4.10 -24.03 -1.69
CA ILE A 106 3.80 -22.94 -2.64
C ILE A 106 2.58 -22.14 -2.17
N ASN A 107 1.49 -22.80 -1.76
CA ASN A 107 0.29 -22.14 -1.26
C ASN A 107 0.60 -21.29 -0.02
N THR A 108 1.34 -21.85 0.95
CA THR A 108 1.73 -21.16 2.18
C THR A 108 2.58 -19.93 1.87
N LYS A 109 3.64 -20.09 1.06
CA LYS A 109 4.54 -19.00 0.66
C LYS A 109 3.80 -17.91 -0.11
N MET A 110 2.91 -18.27 -1.02
CA MET A 110 2.13 -17.31 -1.80
C MET A 110 1.21 -16.47 -0.91
N LEU A 111 0.43 -17.09 -0.02
CA LEU A 111 -0.49 -16.38 0.88
C LEU A 111 0.27 -15.48 1.86
N GLN A 112 1.37 -15.97 2.43
CA GLN A 112 2.23 -15.16 3.30
C GLN A 112 2.84 -13.97 2.55
N GLY A 113 3.28 -14.17 1.31
CA GLY A 113 3.77 -13.11 0.44
C GLY A 113 2.73 -12.01 0.20
N ILE A 114 1.47 -12.40 -0.09
CA ILE A 114 0.36 -11.45 -0.26
C ILE A 114 0.13 -10.65 1.03
N MET A 115 -0.02 -11.31 2.18
CA MET A 115 -0.34 -10.63 3.43
C MET A 115 0.74 -9.62 3.82
N ARG A 116 2.02 -9.97 3.61
CA ARG A 116 3.15 -9.07 3.86
C ARG A 116 3.12 -7.84 2.97
N ILE A 117 2.96 -8.00 1.66
CA ILE A 117 2.93 -6.85 0.74
C ILE A 117 1.73 -5.94 1.05
N LEU A 118 0.58 -6.50 1.39
CA LEU A 118 -0.56 -5.71 1.86
C LEU A 118 -0.20 -4.91 3.12
N HIS A 119 0.46 -5.53 4.08
CA HIS A 119 0.92 -4.87 5.31
C HIS A 119 1.96 -3.76 5.04
N GLU A 120 2.91 -3.97 4.13
CA GLU A 120 3.89 -2.94 3.73
C GLU A 120 3.22 -1.73 3.07
N ASN A 121 2.20 -1.98 2.24
CA ASN A 121 1.41 -0.92 1.63
C ASN A 121 0.62 -0.10 2.66
N MET A 122 0.14 -0.71 3.75
CA MET A 122 -0.53 0.04 4.84
C MET A 122 0.38 1.13 5.45
N ALA A 123 1.69 0.90 5.49
CA ALA A 123 2.66 1.87 5.99
C ALA A 123 3.07 2.92 4.95
N THR A 124 2.99 2.59 3.67
CA THR A 124 3.52 3.43 2.58
C THR A 124 2.47 4.35 1.97
N ILE A 125 1.21 3.91 1.91
CA ILE A 125 0.16 4.68 1.25
C ILE A 125 -0.11 5.98 2.01
N HIS A 126 0.17 7.11 1.36
CA HIS A 126 -0.07 8.43 1.92
C HIS A 126 -1.57 8.71 2.07
N ARG A 127 -2.01 8.91 3.32
CA ARG A 127 -3.40 9.19 3.67
C ARG A 127 -3.96 10.43 2.99
N ASP A 128 -3.13 11.46 2.80
CA ASP A 128 -3.54 12.69 2.12
C ASP A 128 -3.80 12.47 0.63
N ALA A 129 -2.95 11.70 -0.05
CA ALA A 129 -3.18 11.35 -1.46
C ALA A 129 -4.49 10.57 -1.62
N LEU A 130 -4.74 9.56 -0.76
CA LEU A 130 -6.01 8.84 -0.77
C LEU A 130 -7.22 9.76 -0.57
N ARG A 131 -7.14 10.67 0.41
CA ARG A 131 -8.23 11.63 0.67
C ARG A 131 -8.49 12.51 -0.56
N GLN A 132 -7.45 13.07 -1.16
CA GLN A 132 -7.58 13.91 -2.35
C GLN A 132 -8.16 13.13 -3.54
N VAL A 133 -7.76 11.86 -3.75
CA VAL A 133 -8.35 11.02 -4.79
C VAL A 133 -9.84 10.79 -4.53
N VAL A 134 -10.24 10.48 -3.30
CA VAL A 134 -11.66 10.33 -2.94
C VAL A 134 -12.43 11.63 -3.19
N ASP A 135 -11.87 12.79 -2.81
CA ASP A 135 -12.49 14.10 -3.01
C ASP A 135 -12.72 14.39 -4.52
N ILE A 136 -11.73 14.08 -5.37
CA ILE A 136 -11.85 14.26 -6.83
C ILE A 136 -12.86 13.28 -7.43
N LEU A 137 -12.80 12.00 -7.05
CA LEU A 137 -13.69 10.97 -7.59
C LEU A 137 -15.15 11.21 -7.19
N GLU A 138 -15.40 11.69 -5.98
CA GLU A 138 -16.74 12.01 -5.49
C GLU A 138 -17.48 13.03 -6.38
N HIS A 139 -16.74 14.01 -6.90
CA HIS A 139 -17.26 15.11 -7.72
C HIS A 139 -16.99 14.93 -9.22
N ALA A 140 -16.45 13.77 -9.62
CA ALA A 140 -16.08 13.52 -11.01
C ALA A 140 -17.31 13.57 -11.92
N ARG A 141 -17.21 14.35 -13.00
CA ARG A 141 -18.20 14.38 -14.08
C ARG A 141 -18.17 13.07 -14.85
N ARG A 142 -16.96 12.59 -15.17
CA ARG A 142 -16.67 11.39 -15.94
C ARG A 142 -15.35 10.79 -15.46
N ILE A 143 -15.27 9.47 -15.36
CA ILE A 143 -14.05 8.75 -14.97
C ILE A 143 -13.63 7.83 -16.12
N VAL A 144 -12.45 8.05 -16.69
CA VAL A 144 -11.86 7.19 -17.71
C VAL A 144 -10.72 6.41 -17.09
N PHE A 145 -10.89 5.09 -16.97
CA PHE A 145 -9.86 4.20 -16.45
C PHE A 145 -8.92 3.78 -17.58
N LEU A 146 -7.61 3.97 -17.36
CA LEU A 146 -6.56 3.55 -18.28
C LEU A 146 -5.70 2.48 -17.59
N GLY A 147 -5.65 1.30 -18.18
CA GLY A 147 -4.81 0.19 -17.72
C GLY A 147 -4.83 -0.91 -18.76
N TYR A 148 -3.68 -1.51 -19.06
CA TYR A 148 -3.55 -2.50 -20.13
C TYR A 148 -2.86 -3.77 -19.62
N GLY A 149 -3.11 -4.89 -20.29
CA GLY A 149 -2.63 -6.20 -19.85
C GLY A 149 -3.16 -6.57 -18.47
N THR A 150 -2.28 -6.93 -17.54
CA THR A 150 -2.66 -7.30 -16.17
C THR A 150 -3.26 -6.13 -15.37
N ALA A 151 -2.81 -4.89 -15.62
CA ALA A 151 -3.39 -3.69 -15.04
C ALA A 151 -4.79 -3.39 -15.59
N GLY A 152 -5.12 -3.88 -16.79
CA GLY A 152 -6.46 -3.80 -17.37
C GLY A 152 -7.53 -4.51 -16.53
N ILE A 153 -7.16 -5.55 -15.77
CA ILE A 153 -8.07 -6.24 -14.84
C ILE A 153 -8.49 -5.28 -13.72
N VAL A 154 -7.52 -4.53 -13.17
CA VAL A 154 -7.78 -3.54 -12.12
C VAL A 154 -8.59 -2.35 -12.67
N ALA A 155 -8.27 -1.91 -13.89
CA ALA A 155 -8.99 -0.83 -14.55
C ALA A 155 -10.45 -1.21 -14.86
N PHE A 156 -10.68 -2.44 -15.32
CA PHE A 156 -12.02 -2.99 -15.52
C PHE A 156 -12.82 -3.08 -14.22
N ASP A 157 -12.19 -3.57 -13.15
CA ASP A 157 -12.81 -3.66 -11.82
C ASP A 157 -13.22 -2.28 -11.30
N GLY A 158 -12.35 -1.27 -11.42
CA GLY A 158 -12.66 0.13 -11.10
C GLY A 158 -13.80 0.68 -11.96
N PHE A 159 -13.74 0.50 -13.28
CA PHE A 159 -14.81 0.89 -14.19
C PHE A 159 -16.16 0.29 -13.76
N PHE A 160 -16.21 -1.01 -13.50
CA PHE A 160 -17.45 -1.70 -13.15
C PHE A 160 -18.01 -1.16 -11.83
N LYS A 161 -17.19 -1.13 -10.77
CA LYS A 161 -17.60 -0.68 -9.42
C LYS A 161 -18.08 0.77 -9.40
N PHE A 162 -17.36 1.69 -10.03
CA PHE A 162 -17.78 3.09 -10.07
C PHE A 162 -19.02 3.30 -10.96
N SER A 163 -19.24 2.47 -11.98
CA SER A 163 -20.51 2.43 -12.71
C SER A 163 -21.67 1.99 -11.82
N GLU A 164 -21.47 1.04 -10.90
CA GLU A 164 -22.48 0.63 -9.93
C GLU A 164 -22.86 1.74 -8.95
N LEU A 165 -21.90 2.59 -8.53
CA LEU A 165 -22.14 3.82 -7.76
C LEU A 165 -22.80 4.91 -8.58
N GLY A 166 -22.71 4.79 -9.90
CA GLY A 166 -23.44 5.60 -10.82
C GLY A 166 -22.74 6.74 -11.50
N PHE A 167 -21.41 6.69 -11.47
CA PHE A 167 -20.58 7.59 -12.24
C PHE A 167 -20.68 7.29 -13.73
N ASP A 168 -20.45 8.31 -14.55
CA ASP A 168 -20.18 8.14 -15.98
C ASP A 168 -18.75 7.59 -16.12
N CYS A 169 -18.63 6.28 -16.31
CA CYS A 169 -17.35 5.59 -16.35
C CYS A 169 -17.08 4.98 -17.70
N HIS A 170 -15.81 5.00 -18.12
CA HIS A 170 -15.35 4.34 -19.32
C HIS A 170 -14.09 3.54 -19.08
N TYR A 171 -14.00 2.40 -19.75
CA TYR A 171 -12.80 1.59 -19.87
C TYR A 171 -12.89 0.78 -21.17
N SER A 172 -11.77 0.66 -21.86
CA SER A 172 -11.57 -0.29 -22.94
C SER A 172 -10.21 -0.96 -22.79
N PRO A 173 -10.09 -2.28 -23.06
CA PRO A 173 -8.79 -2.93 -23.17
C PRO A 173 -8.00 -2.48 -24.42
N ASP A 174 -8.68 -1.85 -25.39
CA ASP A 174 -8.05 -1.30 -26.60
C ASP A 174 -7.65 0.18 -26.37
N PRO A 175 -6.35 0.52 -26.43
CA PRO A 175 -5.87 1.88 -26.23
C PRO A 175 -6.38 2.88 -27.29
N HIS A 176 -6.69 2.42 -28.50
CA HIS A 176 -7.24 3.28 -29.55
C HIS A 176 -8.66 3.73 -29.20
N VAL A 177 -9.47 2.85 -28.62
CA VAL A 177 -10.83 3.19 -28.16
C VAL A 177 -10.78 4.22 -27.03
N ASN A 178 -9.88 4.05 -26.06
CA ASN A 178 -9.69 5.04 -24.99
C ASN A 178 -9.22 6.39 -25.54
N ALA A 179 -8.37 6.41 -26.55
CA ALA A 179 -7.94 7.65 -27.20
C ALA A 179 -9.11 8.37 -27.89
N VAL A 180 -10.06 7.65 -28.49
CA VAL A 180 -11.29 8.24 -29.05
C VAL A 180 -12.17 8.81 -27.93
N ILE A 181 -12.38 8.07 -26.83
CA ILE A 181 -13.14 8.55 -25.66
C ILE A 181 -12.57 9.84 -25.07
N LEU A 182 -11.23 9.94 -25.08
CA LEU A 182 -10.46 11.08 -24.57
C LEU A 182 -10.17 12.16 -25.63
N THR A 183 -10.82 12.13 -26.79
CA THR A 183 -10.62 13.16 -27.83
C THR A 183 -11.11 14.54 -27.37
N GLU A 184 -12.14 14.58 -26.53
CA GLU A 184 -12.70 15.81 -25.96
C GLU A 184 -12.80 15.67 -24.44
N PRO A 185 -11.70 15.89 -23.69
CA PRO A 185 -11.77 16.00 -22.24
C PRO A 185 -12.55 17.27 -21.86
N LYS A 186 -13.28 17.22 -20.74
CA LYS A 186 -14.01 18.36 -20.19
C LYS A 186 -13.60 18.59 -18.74
N GLU A 187 -13.77 19.82 -18.27
CA GLU A 187 -13.55 20.15 -16.87
C GLU A 187 -14.38 19.23 -15.96
N GLY A 188 -13.78 18.77 -14.86
CA GLY A 188 -14.36 17.77 -13.96
C GLY A 188 -14.20 16.32 -14.42
N ASP A 189 -13.57 16.06 -15.57
CA ASP A 189 -13.18 14.70 -15.95
C ASP A 189 -11.98 14.21 -15.15
N VAL A 190 -11.96 12.92 -14.87
CA VAL A 190 -10.85 12.24 -14.19
C VAL A 190 -10.33 11.13 -15.10
N VAL A 191 -9.04 11.15 -15.38
CA VAL A 191 -8.33 10.04 -16.03
C VAL A 191 -7.59 9.27 -14.94
N PHE A 192 -8.08 8.06 -14.64
CA PHE A 192 -7.51 7.20 -13.61
C PHE A 192 -6.58 6.16 -14.25
N CYS A 193 -5.29 6.42 -14.16
CA CYS A 193 -4.23 5.62 -14.77
C CYS A 193 -3.70 4.56 -13.82
N ILE A 194 -3.65 3.31 -14.26
CA ILE A 194 -3.14 2.18 -13.51
C ILE A 194 -1.96 1.59 -14.28
N SER A 195 -0.76 1.80 -13.74
CA SER A 195 0.47 1.27 -14.33
C SER A 195 1.52 1.17 -13.25
N TYR A 196 1.91 -0.05 -12.88
CA TYR A 196 2.89 -0.24 -11.81
C TYR A 196 4.26 0.37 -12.18
N SER A 197 4.81 0.06 -13.36
CA SER A 197 6.07 0.68 -13.80
C SER A 197 5.93 2.18 -14.07
N GLY A 198 4.73 2.65 -14.41
CA GLY A 198 4.49 4.04 -14.80
C GLY A 198 5.06 4.39 -16.19
N GLU A 199 5.46 3.40 -16.98
CA GLU A 199 6.17 3.59 -18.25
C GLU A 199 5.31 3.27 -19.49
N ASN A 200 4.07 2.82 -19.32
CA ASN A 200 3.25 2.39 -20.45
C ASN A 200 2.95 3.58 -21.40
N ARG A 201 3.52 3.52 -22.60
CA ARG A 201 3.42 4.59 -23.61
C ARG A 201 1.99 5.00 -23.94
N ASP A 202 1.08 4.04 -24.08
CA ASP A 202 -0.31 4.32 -24.45
C ASP A 202 -1.05 5.05 -23.34
N ILE A 203 -0.73 4.76 -22.07
CA ILE A 203 -1.24 5.51 -20.92
C ILE A 203 -0.61 6.92 -20.89
N LEU A 204 0.71 7.02 -21.01
CA LEU A 204 1.44 8.28 -20.90
C LEU A 204 1.02 9.31 -21.97
N ILE A 205 0.83 8.88 -23.21
CA ILE A 205 0.39 9.76 -24.30
C ILE A 205 -1.02 10.30 -24.02
N GLN A 206 -1.93 9.44 -23.57
CA GLN A 206 -3.31 9.82 -23.32
C GLN A 206 -3.44 10.71 -22.08
N ALA A 207 -2.74 10.38 -21.00
CA ALA A 207 -2.69 11.19 -19.78
C ALA A 207 -2.14 12.60 -20.06
N ASN A 208 -1.03 12.72 -20.79
CA ASN A 208 -0.47 14.01 -21.18
C ASN A 208 -1.43 14.86 -22.02
N ARG A 209 -2.15 14.25 -22.96
CA ARG A 209 -3.13 14.96 -23.80
C ARG A 209 -4.33 15.45 -23.00
N ALA A 210 -4.77 14.70 -21.99
CA ALA A 210 -5.92 15.05 -21.17
C ALA A 210 -5.59 16.04 -20.05
N LYS A 211 -4.35 16.03 -19.53
CA LYS A 211 -3.89 16.82 -18.37
C LYS A 211 -4.25 18.32 -18.38
N PRO A 212 -4.25 19.04 -19.52
CA PRO A 212 -4.62 20.46 -19.52
C PRO A 212 -6.06 20.75 -19.10
N ILE A 213 -6.96 19.75 -19.17
CA ILE A 213 -8.41 19.91 -18.93
C ILE A 213 -8.94 18.93 -17.86
N ALA A 214 -8.43 17.71 -17.83
CA ALA A 214 -8.88 16.65 -16.92
C ALA A 214 -7.87 16.42 -15.80
N LYS A 215 -8.35 15.94 -14.65
CA LYS A 215 -7.49 15.53 -13.53
C LYS A 215 -6.92 14.15 -13.77
N ILE A 216 -5.59 14.03 -13.65
CA ILE A 216 -4.87 12.78 -13.81
C ILE A 216 -4.58 12.18 -12.43
N VAL A 217 -5.15 11.00 -12.17
CA VAL A 217 -4.83 10.21 -10.97
C VAL A 217 -4.00 9.01 -11.40
N ALA A 218 -2.88 8.76 -10.73
CA ALA A 218 -2.04 7.60 -10.98
C ALA A 218 -2.05 6.61 -9.81
N LEU A 219 -2.20 5.33 -10.12
CA LEU A 219 -1.93 4.20 -9.24
C LEU A 219 -0.71 3.45 -9.78
N THR A 220 0.45 3.63 -9.15
CA THR A 220 1.76 3.24 -9.69
C THR A 220 2.75 2.80 -8.61
N GLY A 221 3.90 2.27 -9.01
CA GLY A 221 4.97 1.79 -8.13
C GLY A 221 5.91 2.87 -7.61
N SER A 222 5.99 4.03 -8.29
CA SER A 222 6.88 5.13 -7.93
C SER A 222 6.31 6.48 -8.37
N ALA A 223 6.44 7.49 -7.51
CA ALA A 223 6.06 8.86 -7.83
C ALA A 223 7.02 9.51 -8.84
N GLU A 224 8.25 9.01 -8.92
CA GLU A 224 9.31 9.42 -9.84
C GLU A 224 9.20 8.73 -11.21
N SER A 225 8.25 7.82 -11.40
CA SER A 225 7.97 7.22 -12.71
C SER A 225 7.41 8.26 -13.69
N PRO A 226 7.52 8.04 -15.02
CA PRO A 226 6.95 8.97 -16.00
C PRO A 226 5.47 9.26 -15.78
N LEU A 227 4.67 8.27 -15.38
CA LEU A 227 3.27 8.48 -15.04
C LEU A 227 3.09 9.26 -13.74
N GLY A 228 3.94 9.00 -12.73
CA GLY A 228 3.93 9.70 -11.45
C GLY A 228 4.16 11.21 -11.61
N GLU A 229 5.11 11.61 -12.47
CA GLU A 229 5.38 13.02 -12.79
C GLU A 229 4.24 13.72 -13.54
N ILE A 230 3.47 12.97 -14.34
CA ILE A 230 2.33 13.51 -15.09
C ILE A 230 1.10 13.67 -14.18
N ALA A 231 0.93 12.85 -13.16
CA ALA A 231 -0.27 12.83 -12.33
C ALA A 231 -0.47 14.13 -11.53
N ASP A 232 -1.72 14.58 -11.39
CA ASP A 232 -2.11 15.58 -10.39
C ASP A 232 -2.05 14.97 -8.97
N ILE A 233 -2.42 13.70 -8.84
CA ILE A 233 -2.32 12.94 -7.60
C ILE A 233 -1.77 11.54 -7.90
N CYS A 234 -0.72 11.16 -7.18
CA CYS A 234 -0.09 9.86 -7.30
C CYS A 234 -0.32 9.03 -6.03
N VAL A 235 -0.94 7.86 -6.19
CA VAL A 235 -1.06 6.82 -5.16
C VAL A 235 0.00 5.77 -5.45
N VAL A 236 1.04 5.76 -4.62
CA VAL A 236 2.16 4.84 -4.74
C VAL A 236 1.85 3.55 -3.99
N THR A 237 1.91 2.42 -4.70
CA THR A 237 1.85 1.07 -4.13
C THR A 237 3.21 0.42 -4.18
N VAL A 238 3.62 -0.22 -3.10
CA VAL A 238 4.88 -0.98 -3.05
C VAL A 238 4.64 -2.40 -3.54
N SER A 239 5.61 -2.93 -4.26
CA SER A 239 5.76 -4.35 -4.52
C SER A 239 7.24 -4.70 -4.40
N GLU A 240 7.55 -5.96 -4.11
CA GLU A 240 8.92 -6.42 -4.23
C GLU A 240 9.17 -6.88 -5.65
N GLU A 241 10.09 -6.22 -6.37
CA GLU A 241 10.59 -6.67 -7.66
C GLU A 241 11.86 -7.50 -7.44
N LYS A 242 11.70 -8.80 -7.21
CA LYS A 242 12.83 -9.76 -7.22
C LYS A 242 12.61 -10.93 -8.17
N ASN A 243 11.36 -11.26 -8.49
CA ASN A 243 10.97 -12.31 -9.43
C ASN A 243 9.81 -11.85 -10.34
N TYR A 244 10.15 -11.49 -11.58
CA TYR A 244 9.29 -10.88 -12.61
C TYR A 244 7.88 -11.48 -12.82
N ARG A 245 7.58 -12.69 -12.34
CA ARG A 245 6.30 -13.40 -12.52
C ARG A 245 5.37 -13.40 -11.31
N THR A 246 5.88 -13.61 -10.09
CA THR A 246 5.07 -13.57 -8.86
C THR A 246 4.67 -12.15 -8.50
N ASP A 247 5.51 -11.18 -8.86
CA ASP A 247 5.41 -9.81 -8.38
C ASP A 247 4.25 -9.07 -9.06
N VAL A 248 4.00 -9.36 -10.34
CA VAL A 248 2.84 -8.82 -11.09
C VAL A 248 1.52 -9.31 -10.49
N MET A 249 1.48 -10.55 -9.96
CA MET A 249 0.27 -11.11 -9.35
C MET A 249 -0.05 -10.42 -8.01
N ILE A 250 0.95 -10.25 -7.15
CA ILE A 250 0.77 -9.64 -5.83
C ILE A 250 0.48 -8.13 -5.96
N THR A 251 1.20 -7.43 -6.83
CA THR A 251 0.95 -6.01 -7.13
C THR A 251 -0.50 -5.77 -7.53
N ARG A 252 -1.05 -6.63 -8.40
CA ARG A 252 -2.44 -6.53 -8.83
C ARG A 252 -3.42 -6.65 -7.67
N LEU A 253 -3.15 -7.51 -6.69
CA LEU A 253 -4.02 -7.67 -5.51
C LEU A 253 -4.03 -6.41 -4.64
N VAL A 254 -2.87 -5.77 -4.47
CA VAL A 254 -2.77 -4.47 -3.77
C VAL A 254 -3.59 -3.42 -4.51
N GLN A 255 -3.43 -3.33 -5.83
CA GLN A 255 -4.14 -2.34 -6.63
C GLN A 255 -5.66 -2.57 -6.64
N LEU A 256 -6.12 -3.83 -6.66
CA LEU A 256 -7.54 -4.19 -6.49
C LEU A 256 -8.06 -3.76 -5.12
N ALA A 257 -7.33 -4.05 -4.04
CA ALA A 257 -7.70 -3.59 -2.70
C ALA A 257 -7.76 -2.06 -2.59
N MET A 258 -6.96 -1.35 -3.41
CA MET A 258 -6.98 0.10 -3.48
C MET A 258 -8.21 0.63 -4.21
N ILE A 259 -8.60 0.00 -5.33
CA ILE A 259 -9.88 0.28 -5.98
C ILE A 259 -11.04 0.03 -5.02
N ASP A 260 -11.03 -1.08 -4.26
CA ASP A 260 -12.04 -1.37 -3.24
C ASP A 260 -12.12 -0.28 -2.17
N THR A 261 -10.96 0.16 -1.68
CA THR A 261 -10.87 1.23 -0.68
C THR A 261 -11.48 2.53 -1.20
N LEU A 262 -11.14 2.93 -2.43
CA LEU A 262 -11.70 4.13 -3.06
C LEU A 262 -13.20 4.01 -3.34
N TYR A 263 -13.65 2.85 -3.85
CA TYR A 263 -15.05 2.55 -4.10
C TYR A 263 -15.89 2.66 -2.81
N ILE A 264 -15.46 2.01 -1.72
CA ILE A 264 -16.15 2.06 -0.44
C ILE A 264 -16.16 3.49 0.11
N ALA A 265 -15.02 4.19 0.08
CA ALA A 265 -14.92 5.56 0.60
C ALA A 265 -15.84 6.54 -0.15
N VAL A 266 -15.83 6.51 -1.49
CA VAL A 266 -16.70 7.35 -2.32
C VAL A 266 -18.17 6.97 -2.14
N GLY A 267 -18.49 5.67 -2.10
CA GLY A 267 -19.85 5.17 -1.89
C GLY A 267 -20.44 5.64 -0.56
N LEU A 268 -19.67 5.58 0.53
CA LEU A 268 -20.10 6.03 1.86
C LEU A 268 -20.36 7.53 1.92
N ARG A 269 -19.55 8.36 1.23
CA ARG A 269 -19.76 9.81 1.21
C ARG A 269 -21.03 10.24 0.47
N LYS A 270 -21.42 9.51 -0.57
CA LYS A 270 -22.69 9.76 -1.29
C LYS A 270 -23.95 9.32 -0.53
N GLY A 271 -23.79 8.58 0.58
CA GLY A 271 -24.87 8.27 1.50
C GLY A 271 -26.01 7.42 0.91
N SER A 272 -27.25 7.69 1.33
CA SER A 272 -28.43 6.87 1.02
C SER A 272 -28.76 6.76 -0.47
N SER A 273 -28.37 7.75 -1.28
CA SER A 273 -28.58 7.75 -2.74
C SER A 273 -27.88 6.58 -3.44
N VAL A 274 -26.73 6.15 -2.92
CA VAL A 274 -25.97 5.00 -3.45
C VAL A 274 -26.68 3.69 -3.17
N MET A 275 -27.31 3.51 -2.00
CA MET A 275 -28.00 2.25 -1.70
C MET A 275 -29.20 2.00 -2.62
N GLU A 276 -29.94 3.04 -2.97
CA GLU A 276 -31.01 2.91 -3.95
C GLU A 276 -30.44 2.49 -5.32
N ARG A 277 -29.32 3.08 -5.72
CA ARG A 277 -28.66 2.75 -6.99
C ARG A 277 -28.10 1.34 -7.01
N LEU A 278 -27.38 0.92 -5.98
CA LEU A 278 -26.88 -0.46 -5.85
C LEU A 278 -28.02 -1.49 -5.86
N THR A 279 -29.17 -1.15 -5.30
CA THR A 279 -30.37 -2.01 -5.37
C THR A 279 -30.88 -2.11 -6.81
N LYS A 280 -30.98 -0.98 -7.54
CA LYS A 280 -31.35 -0.96 -8.97
C LYS A 280 -30.35 -1.74 -9.82
N THR A 281 -29.05 -1.57 -9.59
CA THR A 281 -27.99 -2.31 -10.28
C THR A 281 -28.10 -3.81 -10.02
N ARG A 282 -28.31 -4.23 -8.77
CA ARG A 282 -28.54 -5.66 -8.45
C ARG A 282 -29.78 -6.24 -9.13
N HIS A 283 -30.86 -5.46 -9.24
CA HIS A 283 -32.05 -5.87 -9.99
C HIS A 283 -31.78 -5.94 -11.50
N ALA A 284 -31.02 -5.00 -12.07
CA ALA A 284 -30.61 -5.10 -13.46
C ALA A 284 -29.71 -6.34 -13.69
N LEU A 285 -28.85 -6.70 -12.75
CA LEU A 285 -28.05 -7.91 -12.90
C LEU A 285 -28.85 -9.20 -12.66
N SER A 286 -30.06 -9.13 -12.09
CA SER A 286 -30.85 -10.33 -11.80
C SER A 286 -31.41 -11.00 -13.05
N TYR A 287 -31.68 -10.26 -14.14
CA TYR A 287 -32.11 -10.87 -15.41
C TYR A 287 -30.98 -11.62 -16.14
N LEU A 288 -29.73 -11.41 -15.74
CA LEU A 288 -28.57 -12.16 -16.24
C LEU A 288 -28.31 -13.44 -15.44
N LYS A 289 -29.01 -13.65 -14.32
CA LYS A 289 -28.94 -14.89 -13.54
C LYS A 289 -29.82 -15.94 -14.20
N TYR A 290 -29.30 -17.14 -14.33
CA TYR A 290 -30.11 -18.30 -14.70
C TYR A 290 -31.16 -18.54 -13.60
N ALA A 291 -32.42 -18.70 -14.00
CA ALA A 291 -33.55 -18.96 -13.10
C ALA A 291 -33.54 -20.40 -12.57
#